data_AF-A0A0S4N5U5-F1
#
_entry.id   AF-A0A0S4N5U5-F1
#
_cell.length_a   1.000
_cell.length_b   1.000
_cell.length_c   1.000
_cell.angle_alpha   90.00
_cell.angle_beta   90.00
_cell.angle_gamma   90.00
#
_symmetry.space_group_name_H-M   'P 1'
#
loop_
_entity.id
_entity.type
_entity.pdbx_description
1 polymer ?
#
loop_
_entity_poly.entity_id
_entity_poly.type
_entity_poly.pdbx_seq_one_letter_code
_entity_poly.pdbx_strand_id
1 'polypeptide(L)'
;MEDVNKGKQAMVEIDSGGIAITYSSGRVMKVSNEMKEEVTLMYLSLDRQASRQVSPSQWTLYGKLLKHINSQITLQKKEEFKNKVQEVYTNNIYSAVQQVEDILKGHIRDQTGLDVSLKLSILDPMEVIKNLRPYFKEGDIEYDSEDMGAGTQSALAIAIARAYAEVIRKPLIIAIEEPELYLHPHGCRHFYKLLKDLADSGLQVIY
;
A
#
# COMPACT_ATOMS: atom_id res chain seq x y z
N MET A 1 5.04 -7.27 36.83
CA MET A 1 4.05 -7.33 35.74
C MET A 1 3.57 -5.89 35.58
N GLU A 2 4.39 -5.07 34.93
CA GLU A 2 4.15 -3.64 34.78
C GLU A 2 3.48 -3.40 33.43
N ASP A 3 2.32 -2.74 33.49
CA ASP A 3 1.58 -2.21 32.36
C ASP A 3 2.44 -1.21 31.58
N VAL A 4 3.00 -1.67 30.46
CA VAL A 4 3.58 -0.80 29.43
C VAL A 4 2.44 -0.22 28.59
N ASN A 5 1.65 0.65 29.21
CA ASN A 5 0.78 1.56 28.48
C ASN A 5 1.67 2.68 27.90
N LYS A 6 2.36 2.37 26.79
CA LYS A 6 3.08 3.37 25.98
C LYS A 6 2.04 4.39 25.51
N GLY A 7 1.97 5.52 26.22
CA GLY A 7 1.19 6.67 25.80
C GLY A 7 1.54 7.03 24.37
N LYS A 8 0.60 6.87 23.44
CA LYS A 8 0.71 7.44 22.10
C LYS A 8 0.83 8.95 22.27
N GLN A 9 2.03 9.50 22.12
CA GLN A 9 2.22 10.93 21.97
C GLN A 9 1.41 11.35 20.73
N ALA A 10 0.39 12.19 20.94
CA ALA A 10 -0.40 12.72 19.84
C ALA A 10 0.41 13.83 19.17
N MET A 11 0.62 13.73 17.85
CA MET A 11 1.23 14.81 17.07
C MET A 11 0.27 15.99 17.03
N VAL A 12 0.79 17.16 17.39
CA VAL A 12 0.07 18.43 17.47
C VAL A 12 0.49 19.29 16.28
N GLU A 13 -0.47 20.01 15.73
CA GLU A 13 -0.22 21.00 14.69
C GLU A 13 0.33 22.29 15.29
N ILE A 14 1.38 22.84 14.68
CA ILE A 14 2.05 24.07 15.11
C ILE A 14 2.06 25.09 13.99
N ASP A 15 1.98 26.37 14.34
CA ASP A 15 2.19 27.47 13.39
C ASP A 15 3.69 27.71 13.13
N SER A 16 3.99 28.71 12.28
CA SER A 16 5.37 29.09 11.95
C SER A 16 6.19 29.61 13.14
N GLY A 17 5.53 29.97 14.25
CA GLY A 17 6.16 30.36 15.51
C GLY A 17 6.37 29.20 16.48
N GLY A 18 5.98 27.98 16.11
CA GLY A 18 6.05 26.80 16.97
C GLY A 18 4.92 26.71 18.00
N ILE A 19 3.86 27.49 17.84
CA ILE A 19 2.72 27.51 18.77
C ILE A 19 1.66 26.52 18.30
N ALA A 20 1.14 25.73 19.23
CA ALA A 20 0.10 24.75 18.97
C ALA A 20 -1.19 25.43 18.48
N ILE A 21 -1.68 25.00 17.32
CA ILE A 21 -2.95 25.47 16.76
C ILE A 21 -4.11 24.88 17.57
N THR A 22 -5.13 25.68 17.84
CA THR A 22 -6.32 25.27 18.60
C THR A 22 -7.59 25.55 17.82
N TYR A 23 -8.60 24.69 17.97
CA TYR A 23 -9.95 24.96 17.50
C TYR A 23 -10.57 26.10 18.32
N SER A 24 -11.64 26.71 17.82
CA SER A 24 -12.46 27.69 18.56
C SER A 24 -12.97 27.18 19.91
N SER A 25 -13.03 25.85 20.09
CA SER A 25 -13.37 25.18 21.35
C SER A 25 -12.23 25.13 22.39
N GLY A 26 -11.04 25.64 22.07
CA GLY A 26 -9.83 25.57 22.91
C GLY A 26 -9.11 24.22 22.87
N ARG A 27 -9.61 23.24 22.10
CA ARG A 27 -8.94 21.95 21.90
C ARG A 27 -7.78 22.10 20.93
N VAL A 28 -6.64 21.48 21.25
CA VAL A 28 -5.47 21.42 20.38
C VAL A 28 -5.76 20.63 19.10
N MET A 29 -5.39 21.20 17.97
CA MET A 29 -5.52 20.58 16.66
C MET A 29 -4.47 19.47 16.51
N LYS A 30 -4.95 18.29 16.10
CA LYS A 30 -4.10 17.12 15.88
C LYS A 30 -3.74 17.05 14.41
N VAL A 31 -2.52 16.58 14.12
CA VAL A 31 -2.07 16.35 12.75
C VAL A 31 -3.02 15.37 12.04
N SER A 32 -3.64 15.84 10.95
CA SER A 32 -4.59 15.06 10.17
C SER A 32 -3.89 14.06 9.22
N ASN A 33 -4.66 13.19 8.57
CA ASN A 33 -4.08 12.31 7.55
C ASN A 33 -3.70 13.07 6.28
N GLU A 34 -4.46 14.11 5.91
CA GLU A 34 -4.13 14.97 4.78
C GLU A 34 -2.76 15.62 4.98
N MET A 35 -2.47 16.15 6.18
CA MET A 35 -1.18 16.74 6.52
C MET A 35 -0.04 15.71 6.44
N LYS A 36 -0.26 14.49 6.94
CA LYS A 36 0.74 13.40 6.81
C LYS A 36 0.97 12.96 5.37
N GLU A 37 0.02 13.20 4.48
CA GLU A 37 0.15 12.91 3.06
C GLU A 37 0.84 14.06 2.29
N GLU A 38 1.15 15.20 2.91
CA GLU A 38 1.90 16.30 2.26
C GLU A 38 3.38 15.98 2.14
N VAL A 39 3.96 15.33 3.15
CA VAL A 39 5.36 14.87 3.15
C VAL A 39 5.37 13.41 3.57
N THR A 40 5.77 12.52 2.65
CA THR A 40 5.86 11.10 2.95
C THR A 40 7.28 10.71 3.33
N LEU A 41 7.42 9.88 4.38
CA LEU A 41 8.67 9.22 4.73
C LEU A 41 8.58 7.74 4.35
N MET A 42 9.58 7.27 3.61
CA MET A 42 9.89 5.85 3.48
C MET A 42 11.09 5.54 4.35
N TYR A 43 10.95 4.55 5.22
CA TYR A 43 12.03 4.10 6.07
C TYR A 43 12.39 2.65 5.75
N LEU A 44 13.66 2.43 5.41
CA LEU A 44 14.27 1.16 5.09
C LEU A 44 15.20 0.76 6.25
N SER A 45 14.74 -0.14 7.10
CA SER A 45 15.52 -0.70 8.21
C SER A 45 16.52 -1.78 7.75
N LEU A 46 17.41 -2.19 8.67
CA LEU A 46 18.43 -3.25 8.45
C LEU A 46 17.88 -4.55 7.85
N ASP A 47 16.65 -4.93 8.18
CA ASP A 47 16.01 -6.16 7.70
C ASP A 47 15.63 -6.11 6.21
N ARG A 48 15.61 -4.91 5.61
CA ARG A 48 15.43 -4.64 4.16
C ARG A 48 14.26 -5.37 3.51
N GLN A 49 13.29 -5.84 4.29
CA GLN A 49 12.28 -6.75 3.77
C GLN A 49 11.36 -6.03 2.79
N ALA A 50 11.44 -6.41 1.51
CA ALA A 50 10.52 -5.90 0.48
C ALA A 50 9.06 -6.17 0.86
N SER A 51 8.76 -7.31 1.50
CA SER A 51 7.39 -7.65 1.96
C SER A 51 6.72 -6.52 2.76
N ARG A 52 7.49 -5.79 3.60
CA ARG A 52 6.97 -4.66 4.38
C ARG A 52 6.74 -3.41 3.54
N GLN A 53 7.52 -3.20 2.48
CA GLN A 53 7.45 -2.02 1.61
C GLN A 53 6.49 -2.21 0.42
N VAL A 54 6.31 -3.45 -0.01
CA VAL A 54 5.48 -3.92 -1.13
C VAL A 54 4.08 -4.34 -0.65
N SER A 55 3.85 -4.36 0.67
CA SER A 55 2.50 -4.60 1.19
C SER A 55 1.50 -3.61 0.58
N PRO A 56 0.32 -4.06 0.12
CA PRO A 56 -0.73 -3.19 -0.41
C PRO A 56 -1.44 -2.35 0.67
N SER A 57 -0.96 -2.37 1.91
CA SER A 57 -1.49 -1.52 2.96
C SER A 57 -1.35 -0.04 2.59
N GLN A 58 -2.36 0.77 2.92
CA GLN A 58 -2.40 2.21 2.59
C GLN A 58 -1.24 3.04 3.19
N TRP A 59 -0.46 2.43 4.09
CA TRP A 59 0.64 3.08 4.79
C TRP A 59 1.99 2.91 4.10
N THR A 60 2.12 1.97 3.16
CA THR A 60 3.35 1.81 2.36
C THR A 60 3.34 2.76 1.16
N LEU A 61 4.53 3.04 0.61
CA LEU A 61 4.63 3.75 -0.66
C LEU A 61 3.90 3.02 -1.79
N TYR A 62 4.00 1.69 -1.81
CA TYR A 62 3.33 0.88 -2.81
C TYR A 62 1.81 0.98 -2.71
N GLY A 63 1.24 0.86 -1.51
CA GLY A 63 -0.20 1.00 -1.29
C GLY A 63 -0.70 2.41 -1.63
N LYS A 64 0.08 3.46 -1.36
CA LYS A 64 -0.24 4.82 -1.81
C LYS A 64 -0.19 4.95 -3.34
N LEU A 65 0.76 4.29 -4.01
CA LEU A 65 0.81 4.23 -5.48
C LEU A 65 -0.42 3.51 -6.04
N LEU A 66 -0.82 2.37 -5.46
CA LEU A 66 -2.04 1.64 -5.83
C LEU A 66 -3.30 2.49 -5.61
N LYS A 67 -3.39 3.23 -4.50
CA LYS A 67 -4.48 4.18 -4.22
C LYS A 67 -4.53 5.26 -5.29
N HIS A 68 -3.38 5.81 -5.68
CA HIS A 68 -3.28 6.79 -6.76
C HIS A 68 -3.75 6.20 -8.09
N ILE A 69 -3.27 5.02 -8.48
CA ILE A 69 -3.72 4.31 -9.69
C ILE A 69 -5.24 4.14 -9.69
N ASN A 70 -5.82 3.65 -8.58
CA ASN A 70 -7.26 3.49 -8.45
C ASN A 70 -8.04 4.81 -8.55
N SER A 71 -7.46 5.93 -8.08
CA SER A 71 -8.09 7.26 -8.20
C SER A 71 -8.14 7.77 -9.64
N GLN A 72 -7.24 7.32 -10.52
CA GLN A 72 -7.24 7.67 -11.94
C GLN A 72 -8.30 6.89 -12.75
N ILE A 73 -8.91 5.86 -12.17
CA ILE A 73 -9.94 5.06 -12.84
C ILE A 73 -11.30 5.69 -12.58
N THR A 74 -11.93 6.16 -13.66
CA THR A 74 -13.28 6.73 -13.65
C THR A 74 -14.31 5.76 -13.10
N LEU A 75 -15.36 6.27 -12.44
CA LEU A 75 -16.47 5.46 -11.92
C LEU A 75 -17.12 4.60 -13.02
N GLN A 76 -17.29 5.12 -14.24
CA GLN A 76 -17.86 4.37 -15.36
C GLN A 76 -17.06 3.10 -15.67
N LYS A 77 -15.73 3.19 -15.77
CA LYS A 77 -14.85 2.04 -15.99
C LYS A 77 -14.89 1.04 -14.83
N LYS A 78 -15.03 1.52 -13.60
CA LYS A 78 -15.19 0.66 -12.41
C LYS A 78 -16.47 -0.17 -12.48
N GLU A 79 -17.59 0.46 -12.82
CA GLU A 79 -18.86 -0.23 -13.01
C GLU A 79 -18.84 -1.17 -14.22
N GLU A 80 -18.22 -0.77 -15.33
CA GLU A 80 -18.07 -1.64 -16.50
C GLU A 80 -17.27 -2.91 -16.18
N PHE A 81 -16.14 -2.77 -15.47
CA PHE A 81 -15.35 -3.91 -14.99
C PHE A 81 -16.18 -4.83 -14.10
N LYS A 82 -16.89 -4.25 -13.12
CA LYS A 82 -17.75 -5.00 -12.20
C LYS A 82 -18.83 -5.79 -12.93
N ASN A 83 -19.52 -5.17 -13.89
CA ASN A 83 -20.56 -5.83 -14.68
C ASN A 83 -20.00 -7.00 -15.49
N LYS A 84 -18.85 -6.82 -16.15
CA LYS A 84 -18.19 -7.89 -16.92
C LYS A 84 -17.74 -9.05 -16.04
N VAL A 85 -17.15 -8.78 -14.89
CA VAL A 85 -16.74 -9.85 -13.95
C VAL A 85 -17.97 -10.57 -13.39
N GLN A 86 -19.05 -9.83 -13.08
CA GLN A 86 -20.30 -10.43 -12.61
C GLN A 86 -20.92 -11.33 -13.68
N GLU A 87 -20.94 -10.90 -14.95
CA GLU A 87 -21.42 -11.72 -16.06
C GLU A 87 -20.63 -13.03 -16.19
N VAL A 88 -19.30 -12.96 -16.15
CA VAL A 88 -18.42 -14.15 -16.20
C VAL A 88 -18.68 -15.06 -14.99
N TYR A 89 -18.82 -14.49 -13.79
CA TYR A 89 -19.12 -15.24 -12.58
C TYR A 89 -20.47 -15.98 -12.69
N THR A 90 -21.53 -15.28 -13.11
CA THR A 90 -22.86 -15.87 -13.30
C THR A 90 -22.83 -17.00 -14.32
N ASN A 91 -22.13 -16.82 -15.44
CA ASN A 91 -22.13 -17.79 -16.53
C ASN A 91 -21.24 -19.02 -16.28
N ASN A 92 -20.20 -18.91 -15.45
CA ASN A 92 -19.19 -19.98 -15.33
C ASN A 92 -19.04 -20.56 -13.92
N ILE A 93 -19.41 -19.82 -12.86
CA ILE A 93 -19.10 -20.18 -11.47
C ILE A 93 -20.36 -20.30 -10.62
N TYR A 94 -21.38 -19.47 -10.85
CA TYR A 94 -22.55 -19.39 -9.95
C TYR A 94 -23.29 -20.73 -9.79
N SER A 95 -23.38 -21.54 -10.84
CA SER A 95 -24.00 -22.88 -10.77
C SER A 95 -23.36 -23.80 -9.72
N ALA A 96 -22.06 -23.68 -9.47
CA ALA A 96 -21.36 -24.43 -8.43
C ALA A 96 -21.63 -23.90 -7.01
N VAL A 97 -22.04 -22.64 -6.90
CA VAL A 97 -22.30 -21.95 -5.60
C VAL A 97 -23.78 -22.02 -5.23
N GLN A 98 -24.68 -22.09 -6.22
CA GLN A 98 -26.12 -21.99 -6.06
C GLN A 98 -26.69 -22.97 -5.02
N GLN A 99 -26.25 -24.23 -5.05
CA GLN A 99 -26.73 -25.24 -4.11
C GLN A 99 -26.47 -24.83 -2.64
N VAL A 100 -25.30 -24.27 -2.36
CA VAL A 100 -24.94 -23.82 -1.01
C VAL A 100 -25.75 -22.58 -0.63
N GLU A 101 -25.92 -21.65 -1.57
CA GLU A 101 -26.73 -20.44 -1.37
C GLU A 101 -28.19 -20.77 -1.03
N ASP A 102 -28.80 -21.69 -1.75
CA ASP A 102 -30.20 -22.11 -1.54
C ASP A 102 -30.40 -22.76 -0.17
N ILE A 103 -29.46 -23.61 0.26
CA ILE A 103 -29.48 -24.24 1.60
C ILE A 103 -29.39 -23.17 2.69
N LEU A 104 -28.44 -22.23 2.56
CA LEU A 104 -28.28 -21.13 3.52
C LEU A 104 -29.53 -20.26 3.57
N LYS A 105 -30.14 -19.99 2.41
CA LYS A 105 -31.35 -19.18 2.31
C LYS A 105 -32.52 -19.81 3.06
N GLY A 106 -32.72 -21.13 2.93
CA GLY A 106 -33.73 -21.84 3.71
C GLY A 106 -33.53 -21.65 5.21
N HIS A 107 -32.33 -21.98 5.72
CA HIS A 107 -32.04 -21.91 7.15
C HIS A 107 -32.15 -20.49 7.74
N ILE A 108 -31.64 -19.47 7.04
CA ILE A 108 -31.69 -18.08 7.52
C ILE A 108 -33.12 -17.54 7.50
N ARG A 109 -33.89 -17.86 6.45
CA ARG A 109 -35.27 -17.40 6.31
C ARG A 109 -36.18 -18.00 7.39
N ASP A 110 -36.01 -19.28 7.70
CA ASP A 110 -36.78 -19.94 8.75
C ASP A 110 -36.50 -19.37 10.15
N GLN A 111 -35.26 -18.93 10.41
CA GLN A 111 -34.85 -18.42 11.72
C GLN A 111 -35.10 -16.93 11.91
N THR A 112 -34.97 -16.13 10.84
CA THR A 112 -34.90 -14.66 10.93
C THR A 112 -35.92 -13.95 10.05
N GLY A 113 -36.54 -14.65 9.10
CA GLY A 113 -37.36 -14.05 8.04
C GLY A 113 -36.57 -13.31 6.95
N LEU A 114 -35.23 -13.30 7.02
CA LEU A 114 -34.36 -12.62 6.05
C LEU A 114 -33.89 -13.57 4.95
N ASP A 115 -33.62 -13.01 3.77
CA ASP A 115 -32.94 -13.73 2.68
C ASP A 115 -31.42 -13.51 2.76
N VAL A 116 -30.65 -14.55 2.41
CA VAL A 116 -29.19 -14.48 2.26
C VAL A 116 -28.80 -14.71 0.80
N SER A 117 -27.68 -14.12 0.39
CA SER A 117 -27.05 -14.37 -0.91
C SER A 117 -25.53 -14.38 -0.74
N LEU A 118 -24.87 -15.28 -1.46
CA LEU A 118 -23.42 -15.38 -1.55
C LEU A 118 -22.97 -14.50 -2.72
N LYS A 119 -22.12 -13.53 -2.41
CA LYS A 119 -21.59 -12.58 -3.41
C LYS A 119 -20.08 -12.73 -3.49
N LEU A 120 -19.55 -12.74 -4.71
CA LEU A 120 -18.11 -12.75 -4.93
C LEU A 120 -17.53 -11.36 -4.61
N SER A 121 -16.74 -11.25 -3.55
CA SER A 121 -16.17 -9.95 -3.11
C SER A 121 -15.14 -9.35 -4.08
N ILE A 122 -14.63 -10.13 -5.04
CA ILE A 122 -13.64 -9.71 -6.05
C ILE A 122 -14.24 -8.70 -7.06
N LEU A 123 -15.56 -8.45 -6.98
CA LEU A 123 -16.28 -7.51 -7.84
C LEU A 123 -15.97 -6.03 -7.56
N ASP A 124 -15.27 -5.70 -6.47
CA ASP A 124 -14.80 -4.33 -6.23
C ASP A 124 -13.46 -4.10 -6.94
N PRO A 125 -13.37 -3.18 -7.93
CA PRO A 125 -12.11 -2.83 -8.58
C PRO A 125 -11.01 -2.41 -7.61
N MET A 126 -11.37 -1.83 -6.46
CA MET A 126 -10.42 -1.48 -5.40
C MET A 126 -9.71 -2.72 -4.86
N GLU A 127 -10.44 -3.81 -4.62
CA GLU A 127 -9.87 -5.06 -4.09
C GLU A 127 -8.95 -5.73 -5.12
N VAL A 128 -9.29 -5.65 -6.40
CA VAL A 128 -8.42 -6.14 -7.49
C VAL A 128 -7.10 -5.37 -7.52
N ILE A 129 -7.15 -4.04 -7.44
CA ILE A 129 -5.94 -3.19 -7.48
C ILE A 129 -5.08 -3.40 -6.24
N LYS A 130 -5.68 -3.59 -5.06
CA LYS A 130 -4.94 -3.93 -3.83
C LYS A 130 -4.20 -5.27 -3.93
N ASN A 131 -4.61 -6.17 -4.83
CA ASN A 131 -3.94 -7.44 -5.02
C ASN A 131 -2.84 -7.42 -6.09
N LEU A 132 -2.58 -6.27 -6.72
CA LEU A 132 -1.41 -6.13 -7.58
C LEU A 132 -0.14 -6.30 -6.74
N ARG A 133 0.72 -7.23 -7.17
CA ARG A 133 2.02 -7.51 -6.56
C ARG A 133 3.10 -7.55 -7.64
N PRO A 134 4.30 -7.06 -7.35
CA PRO A 134 5.43 -7.18 -8.27
C PRO A 134 5.98 -8.60 -8.28
N TYR A 135 6.15 -9.15 -9.48
CA TYR A 135 6.85 -10.41 -9.74
C TYR A 135 8.09 -10.12 -10.59
N PHE A 136 9.15 -10.90 -10.36
CA PHE A 136 10.34 -10.90 -11.20
C PHE A 136 10.23 -12.03 -12.22
N LYS A 137 10.82 -11.83 -13.41
CA LYS A 137 10.77 -12.81 -14.49
C LYS A 137 12.17 -13.10 -15.03
N GLU A 138 12.52 -14.38 -15.10
CA GLU A 138 13.75 -14.87 -15.73
C GLU A 138 13.38 -15.98 -16.73
N GLY A 139 13.44 -15.67 -18.03
CA GLY A 139 12.91 -16.56 -19.07
C GLY A 139 11.40 -16.77 -18.88
N ASP A 140 11.00 -18.03 -18.69
CA ASP A 140 9.60 -18.42 -18.45
C ASP A 140 9.26 -18.62 -16.97
N ILE A 141 10.22 -18.38 -16.06
CA ILE A 141 10.02 -18.55 -14.62
C ILE A 141 9.70 -17.20 -13.99
N GLU A 142 8.65 -17.18 -13.17
CA GLU A 142 8.26 -16.03 -12.36
C GLU A 142 8.60 -16.29 -10.89
N TYR A 143 9.10 -15.25 -10.22
CA TYR A 143 9.46 -15.28 -8.81
C TYR A 143 8.68 -14.20 -8.07
N ASP A 144 8.07 -14.57 -6.94
CA ASP A 144 7.53 -13.56 -6.04
C ASP A 144 8.68 -12.68 -5.53
N SER A 145 8.44 -11.38 -5.44
CA SER A 145 9.38 -10.45 -4.84
C SER A 145 9.82 -10.85 -3.43
N GLU A 146 8.96 -11.52 -2.67
CA GLU A 146 9.27 -12.01 -1.31
C GLU A 146 10.28 -13.17 -1.30
N ASP A 147 10.37 -13.94 -2.39
CA ASP A 147 11.30 -15.07 -2.53
C ASP A 147 12.69 -14.64 -3.01
N MET A 148 12.86 -13.37 -3.37
CA MET A 148 14.12 -12.83 -3.87
C MET A 148 15.12 -12.51 -2.76
N GLY A 149 16.42 -12.59 -3.08
CA GLY A 149 17.48 -12.18 -2.17
C GLY A 149 17.36 -10.70 -1.75
N ALA A 150 17.85 -10.37 -0.56
CA ALA A 150 17.74 -9.05 0.06
C ALA A 150 18.23 -7.88 -0.83
N GLY A 151 19.22 -8.11 -1.70
CA GLY A 151 19.70 -7.12 -2.66
C GLY A 151 18.65 -6.76 -3.72
N THR A 152 18.00 -7.76 -4.30
CA THR A 152 16.92 -7.59 -5.30
C THR A 152 15.67 -6.95 -4.67
N GLN A 153 15.33 -7.38 -3.45
CA GLN A 153 14.26 -6.77 -2.66
C GLN A 153 14.51 -5.29 -2.37
N SER A 154 15.74 -4.94 -1.96
CA SER A 154 16.14 -3.53 -1.75
C SER A 154 16.03 -2.71 -3.04
N ALA A 155 16.45 -3.27 -4.17
CA ALA A 155 16.35 -2.61 -5.47
C ALA A 155 14.89 -2.32 -5.85
N LEU A 156 13.98 -3.27 -5.62
CA LEU A 156 12.55 -3.08 -5.85
C LEU A 156 11.95 -2.00 -4.95
N ALA A 157 12.28 -2.01 -3.66
CA ALA A 157 11.78 -1.01 -2.71
C ALA A 157 12.14 0.41 -3.17
N ILE A 158 13.36 0.60 -3.69
CA ILE A 158 13.78 1.89 -4.22
C ILE A 158 13.14 2.21 -5.57
N ALA A 159 12.97 1.23 -6.46
CA ALA A 159 12.24 1.43 -7.69
C ALA A 159 10.80 1.92 -7.43
N ILE A 160 10.14 1.36 -6.41
CA ILE A 160 8.83 1.83 -5.94
C ILE A 160 8.91 3.26 -5.42
N ALA A 161 9.93 3.61 -4.63
CA ALA A 161 10.13 4.97 -4.13
C ALA A 161 10.27 5.99 -5.25
N ARG A 162 11.06 5.64 -6.26
CA ARG A 162 11.23 6.46 -7.46
C ARG A 162 9.93 6.60 -8.25
N ALA A 163 9.24 5.49 -8.51
CA ALA A 163 7.96 5.51 -9.22
C ALA A 163 6.91 6.36 -8.47
N TYR A 164 6.87 6.25 -7.14
CA TYR A 164 6.02 7.10 -6.29
C TYR A 164 6.35 8.59 -6.49
N ALA A 165 7.62 8.95 -6.43
CA ALA A 165 8.06 10.34 -6.60
C ALA A 165 7.68 10.91 -7.97
N GLU A 166 7.91 10.13 -9.03
CA GLU A 166 7.63 10.54 -10.42
C GLU A 166 6.13 10.65 -10.72
N VAL A 167 5.33 9.70 -10.21
CA VAL A 167 3.88 9.62 -10.48
C VAL A 167 3.08 10.56 -9.58
N ILE A 168 3.33 10.52 -8.26
CA ILE A 168 2.54 11.28 -7.29
C ILE A 168 3.05 12.72 -7.15
N ARG A 169 4.33 12.98 -7.48
CA ARG A 169 4.97 14.32 -7.44
C ARG A 169 4.80 15.04 -6.10
N LYS A 170 4.78 14.27 -5.01
CA LYS A 170 4.76 14.79 -3.64
C LYS A 170 6.14 14.66 -3.01
N PRO A 171 6.50 15.56 -2.08
CA PRO A 171 7.72 15.44 -1.30
C PRO A 171 7.84 14.05 -0.66
N LEU A 172 8.97 13.39 -0.93
CA LEU A 172 9.31 12.09 -0.38
C LEU A 172 10.70 12.14 0.25
N ILE A 173 10.77 11.74 1.51
CA ILE A 173 12.00 11.51 2.26
C ILE A 173 12.24 10.01 2.29
N ILE A 174 13.45 9.58 1.98
CA ILE A 174 13.89 8.18 2.06
C ILE A 174 14.95 8.10 3.16
N ALA A 175 14.65 7.41 4.24
CA ALA A 175 15.59 7.12 5.31
C ALA A 175 16.03 5.66 5.21
N ILE A 176 17.34 5.40 5.17
CA ILE A 176 17.93 4.08 4.93
C ILE A 176 18.94 3.77 6.02
N GLU A 177 18.82 2.62 6.67
CA GLU A 177 19.84 2.11 7.58
C GLU A 177 20.87 1.26 6.83
N GLU A 178 22.15 1.53 7.09
CA GLU A 178 23.32 0.81 6.54
C GLU A 178 23.16 0.49 5.05
N PRO A 179 23.09 1.49 4.14
CA PRO A 179 22.80 1.30 2.72
C PRO A 179 23.71 0.29 1.99
N GLU A 180 24.91 0.03 2.52
CA GLU A 180 25.90 -0.95 2.06
C GLU A 180 25.65 -2.40 2.51
N LEU A 181 24.79 -2.64 3.50
CA LEU A 181 24.56 -3.96 4.09
C LEU A 181 24.07 -4.98 3.04
N TYR A 182 24.70 -6.17 3.03
CA TYR A 182 24.47 -7.27 2.09
C TYR A 182 24.80 -6.98 0.61
N LEU A 183 25.46 -5.86 0.30
CA LEU A 183 25.92 -5.54 -1.05
C LEU A 183 27.42 -5.85 -1.21
N HIS A 184 27.78 -6.49 -2.32
CA HIS A 184 29.19 -6.60 -2.73
C HIS A 184 29.70 -5.21 -3.20
N PRO A 185 31.01 -4.88 -3.16
CA PRO A 185 31.54 -3.55 -3.54
C PRO A 185 31.04 -2.95 -4.87
N HIS A 186 30.74 -3.78 -5.87
CA HIS A 186 30.12 -3.31 -7.11
C HIS A 186 28.66 -2.86 -6.91
N GLY A 187 27.89 -3.60 -6.10
CA GLY A 187 26.53 -3.25 -5.69
C GLY A 187 26.51 -1.95 -4.87
N CYS A 188 27.44 -1.76 -3.94
CA CYS A 188 27.53 -0.52 -3.14
C CYS A 188 27.71 0.72 -4.03
N ARG A 189 28.60 0.64 -5.04
CA ARG A 189 28.81 1.75 -5.99
C ARG A 189 27.58 2.07 -6.82
N HIS A 190 26.89 1.04 -7.30
CA HIS A 190 25.65 1.22 -8.06
C HIS A 190 24.54 1.81 -7.18
N PHE A 191 24.38 1.30 -5.96
CA PHE A 191 23.41 1.77 -4.99
C PHE A 191 23.65 3.22 -4.60
N TYR A 192 24.90 3.60 -4.30
CA TYR A 192 25.27 4.97 -4.02
C TYR A 192 24.94 5.92 -5.20
N LYS A 193 25.26 5.51 -6.43
CA LYS A 193 24.90 6.30 -7.62
C LYS A 193 23.38 6.49 -7.70
N LEU A 194 22.62 5.43 -7.45
CA LEU A 194 21.16 5.48 -7.45
C LEU A 194 20.64 6.46 -6.39
N LEU A 195 21.12 6.39 -5.14
CA LEU A 195 20.72 7.33 -4.09
C LEU A 195 21.03 8.78 -4.47
N LYS A 196 22.18 9.02 -5.11
CA LYS A 196 22.55 10.33 -5.63
C LYS A 196 21.61 10.80 -6.73
N ASP A 197 21.29 9.94 -7.70
CA ASP A 197 20.35 10.27 -8.78
C ASP A 197 18.96 10.63 -8.22
N LEU A 198 18.51 9.94 -7.16
CA LEU A 198 17.28 10.30 -6.44
C LEU A 198 17.40 11.68 -5.80
N ALA A 199 18.50 11.96 -5.10
CA ALA A 199 18.73 13.26 -4.48
C ALA A 199 18.72 14.41 -5.51
N ASP A 200 19.38 14.21 -6.64
CA ASP A 200 19.44 15.17 -7.75
C ASP A 200 18.06 15.38 -8.41
N SER A 201 17.15 14.39 -8.33
CA SER A 201 15.76 14.52 -8.79
C SER A 201 14.84 15.28 -7.82
N GLY A 202 15.37 15.76 -6.69
CA GLY A 202 14.63 16.54 -5.69
C GLY A 202 14.09 15.72 -4.52
N LEU A 203 14.49 14.45 -4.39
CA LEU A 203 14.18 13.62 -3.23
C LEU A 203 15.16 13.87 -2.09
N GLN A 204 14.71 13.80 -0.84
CA GLN A 204 15.63 13.84 0.29
C GLN A 204 16.01 12.41 0.69
N VAL A 205 17.29 12.08 0.67
CA VAL A 205 17.81 10.79 1.14
C VAL A 205 18.61 11.01 2.42
N ILE A 206 18.31 10.23 3.45
CA ILE A 206 18.99 10.21 4.75
C ILE A 206 19.51 8.79 4.95
N TYR A 207 20.80 8.65 5.22
CA TYR A 207 21.43 7.36 5.52
C TYR A 207 22.63 7.55 6.44
#